data_AF-A0A2V2RR15-F1
#
_entry.id   AF-A0A2V2RR15-F1
#
_cell.length_a   1.000
_cell.length_b   1.000
_cell.length_c   1.000
_cell.angle_alpha   90.00
_cell.angle_beta   90.00
_cell.angle_gamma   90.00
#
_symmetry.space_group_name_H-M   'P 1'
#
loop_
_entity.id
_entity.type
_entity.pdbx_description
1 polymer ?
#
loop_
_entity_poly.entity_id
_entity_poly.type
_entity_poly.pdbx_seq_one_letter_code
_entity_poly.pdbx_strand_id
1 'polypeptide(L)'
;MKEIVFAVLDFVLGWIAGSWFLGNLLLIGAFSFPLTLKGLQCGIFKNKFPLIAECFWMIVWTACLVGATIAAQRYFSNALHAYPLGIGLAFLFGVNRSDASEKNVAAYLRLYGRHMDVPRFERLRPVLLKLPIP
;
A
#
# COMPACT_ATOMS: atom_id res chain seq x y z
N MET A 1 13.42 -31.44 11.73
CA MET A 1 12.53 -30.73 12.69
C MET A 1 12.91 -29.25 12.84
N LYS A 2 14.16 -28.90 13.19
CA LYS A 2 14.60 -27.49 13.28
C LYS A 2 14.43 -26.70 11.97
N GLU A 3 14.76 -27.29 10.83
CA GLU A 3 14.63 -26.65 9.50
C GLU A 3 13.19 -26.32 9.13
N ILE A 4 12.24 -27.21 9.46
CA ILE A 4 10.80 -26.96 9.24
C ILE A 4 10.32 -25.80 10.12
N VAL A 5 10.76 -25.73 11.38
CA VAL A 5 10.42 -24.62 12.28
C VAL A 5 10.96 -23.29 11.76
N PHE A 6 12.20 -23.25 11.28
CA PHE A 6 12.77 -22.05 10.67
C PHE A 6 12.04 -21.64 9.38
N ALA A 7 11.68 -22.60 8.52
CA ALA A 7 10.91 -22.33 7.31
C ALA A 7 9.50 -21.76 7.62
N VAL A 8 8.82 -22.29 8.64
CA VAL A 8 7.51 -21.77 9.06
C VAL A 8 7.63 -20.36 9.63
N LEU A 9 8.63 -20.09 10.47
CA LEU A 9 8.87 -18.75 11.01
C LEU A 9 9.19 -17.75 9.90
N ASP A 10 10.06 -18.13 8.97
CA ASP A 10 10.45 -17.29 7.83
C ASP A 10 9.26 -16.99 6.90
N PHE A 11 8.39 -17.98 6.68
CA PHE A 11 7.11 -17.78 5.99
C PHE A 11 6.19 -16.79 6.71
N VAL A 12 6.01 -16.95 8.03
CA VAL A 12 5.15 -16.06 8.84
C VAL A 12 5.70 -14.63 8.85
N LEU A 13 7.01 -14.46 8.95
CA LEU A 13 7.67 -13.17 8.84
C LEU A 13 7.46 -12.55 7.45
N GLY A 14 7.60 -13.33 6.38
CA GLY A 14 7.31 -12.91 5.02
C GLY A 14 5.85 -12.49 4.84
N TRP A 15 4.92 -13.24 5.42
CA TRP A 15 3.50 -12.89 5.40
C TRP A 15 3.20 -11.57 6.12
N ILE A 16 3.78 -11.37 7.31
CA ILE A 16 3.60 -10.15 8.10
C ILE A 16 4.21 -8.96 7.36
N ALA A 17 5.45 -9.09 6.88
CA ALA A 17 6.14 -8.06 6.13
C ALA A 17 5.39 -7.71 4.84
N GLY A 18 4.92 -8.71 4.09
CA GLY A 18 4.09 -8.50 2.90
C GLY A 18 2.76 -7.81 3.26
N SER A 19 2.04 -8.31 4.26
CA SER A 19 0.73 -7.74 4.64
C SER A 19 0.85 -6.29 5.09
N TRP A 20 1.94 -5.95 5.77
CA TRP A 20 2.18 -4.61 6.28
C TRP A 20 2.76 -3.69 5.21
N PHE A 21 3.92 -4.01 4.65
CA PHE A 21 4.62 -3.11 3.74
C PHE A 21 4.02 -3.14 2.33
N LEU A 22 3.85 -4.34 1.76
CA LEU A 22 3.33 -4.50 0.41
C LEU A 22 1.83 -4.15 0.34
N GLY A 23 1.06 -4.46 1.39
CA GLY A 23 -0.33 -4.03 1.51
C GLY A 23 -0.50 -2.50 1.48
N ASN A 24 0.32 -1.77 2.23
CA ASN A 24 0.32 -0.30 2.19
C ASN A 24 0.79 0.24 0.82
N LEU A 25 1.81 -0.36 0.21
CA LEU A 25 2.26 0.00 -1.14
C LEU A 25 1.16 -0.19 -2.19
N LEU A 26 0.43 -1.30 -2.12
CA LEU A 26 -0.72 -1.56 -3.00
C LEU A 26 -1.83 -0.54 -2.79
N LEU A 27 -2.16 -0.21 -1.54
CA LEU A 27 -3.19 0.78 -1.24
C LEU A 27 -2.82 2.18 -1.74
N ILE A 28 -1.55 2.56 -1.59
CA ILE A 28 -1.06 3.82 -2.14
C ILE A 28 -1.06 3.78 -3.68
N GLY A 29 -0.43 2.78 -4.29
CA GLY A 29 -0.23 2.72 -5.74
C GLY A 29 -1.51 2.47 -6.54
N ALA A 30 -2.40 1.59 -6.06
CA ALA A 30 -3.61 1.20 -6.78
C ALA A 30 -4.82 2.08 -6.47
N PHE A 31 -4.86 2.74 -5.31
CA PHE A 31 -6.00 3.54 -4.88
C PHE A 31 -5.65 5.01 -4.63
N SER A 32 -4.79 5.28 -3.64
CA SER A 32 -4.57 6.63 -3.11
C SER A 32 -3.91 7.58 -4.11
N PHE A 33 -2.87 7.10 -4.80
CA PHE A 33 -2.09 7.87 -5.76
C PHE A 33 -2.88 8.21 -7.04
N PRO A 34 -3.58 7.25 -7.70
CA PRO A 34 -4.48 7.57 -8.81
C PRO A 34 -5.58 8.55 -8.41
N LEU A 35 -6.16 8.39 -7.22
CA LEU A 35 -7.19 9.30 -6.71
C LEU A 35 -6.65 10.71 -6.47
N THR A 36 -5.42 10.81 -5.95
CA THR A 36 -4.73 12.08 -5.73
C THR A 36 -4.44 12.79 -7.05
N LEU A 37 -3.94 12.07 -8.06
CA LEU A 37 -3.69 12.62 -9.40
C LEU A 37 -4.97 13.16 -10.05
N LYS A 38 -6.05 12.36 -10.07
CA LYS A 38 -7.35 12.79 -10.59
C LYS A 38 -7.89 13.98 -9.82
N GLY A 39 -7.77 13.97 -8.49
CA GLY A 39 -8.19 15.09 -7.65
C GLY A 39 -7.43 16.39 -7.95
N LEU A 40 -6.14 16.29 -8.27
CA LEU A 40 -5.34 17.45 -8.68
C LEU A 40 -5.78 17.99 -10.03
N GLN A 41 -6.03 17.11 -11.01
CA GLN A 41 -6.55 17.48 -12.32
C GLN A 41 -7.92 18.16 -12.23
N CYS A 42 -8.78 17.71 -11.30
CA CYS A 42 -10.09 18.29 -11.05
C CYS A 42 -10.06 19.53 -10.14
N GLY A 43 -8.89 20.01 -9.70
CA GLY A 43 -8.77 21.17 -8.81
C GLY A 43 -9.45 20.97 -7.44
N ILE A 44 -9.51 19.74 -6.94
CA ILE A 44 -10.04 19.41 -5.61
C ILE A 44 -9.01 19.74 -4.51
N PHE A 45 -7.72 19.62 -4.83
CA PHE A 45 -6.65 19.89 -3.87
C PHE A 45 -6.24 21.35 -3.87
N LYS A 46 -6.04 21.90 -2.66
CA LYS A 46 -5.57 23.27 -2.45
C LYS A 46 -4.08 23.44 -2.77
N ASN A 47 -3.32 22.34 -2.72
CA ASN A 47 -1.88 22.33 -2.95
C ASN A 47 -1.42 20.95 -3.45
N LYS A 48 -0.14 20.83 -3.85
CA LYS A 48 0.46 19.57 -4.32
C LYS A 48 0.97 18.66 -3.19
N PHE A 49 0.79 19.04 -1.92
CA PHE A 49 1.35 18.32 -0.77
C PHE A 49 0.90 16.86 -0.69
N PRO A 50 -0.38 16.50 -0.92
CA PRO A 50 -0.82 15.11 -0.87
C PRO A 50 -0.05 14.21 -1.83
N LEU A 51 0.20 14.67 -3.06
CA LEU A 51 0.99 13.90 -4.04
C LEU A 51 2.43 13.67 -3.57
N ILE A 52 3.06 14.70 -3.00
CA ILE A 52 4.43 14.59 -2.45
C ILE A 52 4.45 13.60 -1.29
N ALA A 53 3.44 13.66 -0.41
CA ALA A 53 3.32 12.74 0.72
C ALA A 53 3.15 11.29 0.24
N GLU A 54 2.32 11.02 -0.78
CA GLU A 54 2.17 9.68 -1.36
C GLU A 54 3.50 9.16 -1.93
N CYS A 55 4.22 9.96 -2.73
CA CYS A 55 5.53 9.60 -3.26
C CYS A 55 6.54 9.28 -2.13
N PHE A 56 6.56 10.12 -1.09
CA PHE A 56 7.42 9.90 0.07
C PHE A 56 7.09 8.58 0.77
N TRP A 57 5.80 8.31 1.05
CA TRP A 57 5.39 7.07 1.69
C TRP A 57 5.64 5.84 0.81
N MET A 58 5.48 5.92 -0.51
CA MET A 58 5.88 4.84 -1.41
C MET A 58 7.37 4.50 -1.27
N ILE A 59 8.24 5.51 -1.23
CA ILE A 59 9.69 5.31 -1.04
C ILE A 59 9.97 4.69 0.32
N VAL A 60 9.38 5.23 1.39
CA VAL A 60 9.56 4.74 2.76
C VAL A 60 9.12 3.28 2.88
N TRP A 61 7.93 2.94 2.40
CA TRP A 61 7.43 1.56 2.49
C TRP A 61 8.23 0.59 1.62
N THR A 62 8.69 1.03 0.45
CA THR A 62 9.59 0.23 -0.40
C THR A 62 10.92 -0.03 0.31
N ALA A 63 11.53 1.00 0.89
CA ALA A 63 12.78 0.87 1.64
C ALA A 63 12.62 -0.06 2.86
N CYS A 64 11.51 0.05 3.59
CA CYS A 64 11.21 -0.86 4.70
C CYS A 64 11.04 -2.31 4.23
N LEU A 65 10.33 -2.55 3.12
CA LEU A 65 10.16 -3.90 2.57
C LEU A 65 11.49 -4.52 2.11
N VAL A 66 12.32 -3.73 1.42
CA VAL A 66 13.67 -4.14 1.00
C VAL A 66 14.52 -4.44 2.22
N GLY A 67 14.54 -3.56 3.22
CA GLY A 67 15.28 -3.76 4.47
C GLY A 67 14.85 -5.01 5.23
N ALA A 68 13.54 -5.26 5.33
CA ALA A 68 12.99 -6.47 5.94
C ALA A 68 13.41 -7.74 5.18
N THR A 69 13.41 -7.68 3.84
CA THR A 69 13.82 -8.81 2.98
C THR A 69 15.30 -9.13 3.13
N ILE A 70 16.16 -8.10 3.15
CA ILE A 70 17.61 -8.27 3.38
C ILE A 70 17.87 -8.83 4.78
N ALA A 71 17.18 -8.33 5.80
CA ALA A 71 17.30 -8.85 7.16
C ALA A 71 16.89 -10.32 7.21
N ALA A 72 15.73 -10.68 6.64
CA ALA A 72 15.27 -12.06 6.60
C ALA A 72 16.29 -12.99 5.93
N GLN A 73 16.81 -12.61 4.75
CA GLN A 73 17.84 -13.39 4.06
C GLN A 73 19.13 -13.58 4.89
N ARG A 74 19.52 -12.56 5.66
CA ARG A 74 20.72 -12.63 6.51
C ARG A 74 20.55 -13.54 7.72
N TYR A 75 19.36 -13.60 8.31
CA TYR A 75 19.10 -14.41 9.51
C TYR A 75 18.55 -15.82 9.22
N PHE A 76 17.94 -16.03 8.05
CA PHE A 76 17.27 -17.29 7.68
C PHE A 76 17.79 -17.88 6.37
N SER A 77 19.11 -17.85 6.16
CA SER A 77 19.80 -18.24 4.90
C SER A 77 19.42 -19.63 4.34
N ASN A 78 18.93 -20.54 5.18
CA ASN A 78 18.62 -21.92 4.81
C ASN A 78 17.16 -22.13 4.37
N ALA A 79 16.30 -21.10 4.47
CA ALA A 79 14.88 -21.17 4.12
C ALA A 79 14.52 -20.28 2.91
N LEU A 80 15.42 -20.22 1.92
CA LEU A 80 15.45 -19.26 0.80
C LEU A 80 14.12 -19.04 0.05
N HIS A 81 13.15 -19.95 0.18
CA HIS A 81 11.88 -19.93 -0.53
C HIS A 81 10.66 -19.60 0.34
N ALA A 82 10.74 -19.69 1.67
CA ALA A 82 9.59 -19.55 2.54
C ALA A 82 9.15 -18.09 2.71
N TYR A 83 10.09 -17.17 2.94
CA TYR A 83 9.81 -15.74 3.06
C TYR A 83 9.19 -15.12 1.79
N PRO A 84 9.73 -15.33 0.56
CA PRO A 84 9.08 -14.85 -0.67
C PRO A 84 7.69 -15.44 -0.89
N LEU A 85 7.45 -16.71 -0.51
CA LEU A 85 6.12 -17.31 -0.56
C LEU A 85 5.13 -16.62 0.40
N GLY A 86 5.58 -16.28 1.61
CA GLY A 86 4.78 -15.49 2.55
C GLY A 86 4.41 -14.12 2.00
N ILE A 87 5.38 -13.40 1.40
CA ILE A 87 5.12 -12.11 0.73
C ILE A 87 4.15 -12.29 -0.44
N GLY A 88 4.35 -13.30 -1.28
CA GLY A 88 3.52 -13.56 -2.46
C GLY A 88 2.07 -13.86 -2.10
N LEU A 89 1.82 -14.61 -1.04
CA LEU A 89 0.45 -14.81 -0.56
C LEU A 89 -0.13 -13.53 0.04
N ALA A 90 0.64 -12.80 0.84
CA ALA A 90 0.19 -11.52 1.38
C ALA A 90 -0.15 -10.51 0.26
N PHE A 91 0.56 -10.55 -0.87
CA PHE A 91 0.22 -9.79 -2.07
C PHE A 91 -1.15 -10.18 -2.62
N LEU A 92 -1.41 -11.48 -2.83
CA LEU A 92 -2.69 -11.97 -3.35
C LEU A 92 -3.87 -11.53 -2.46
N PHE A 93 -3.71 -11.60 -1.14
CA PHE A 93 -4.74 -11.13 -0.20
C PHE A 93 -4.81 -9.60 -0.09
N GLY A 94 -3.69 -8.91 -0.29
CA GLY A 94 -3.59 -7.45 -0.26
C GLY A 94 -4.26 -6.78 -1.46
N VAL A 95 -4.16 -7.38 -2.65
CA VAL A 95 -4.82 -6.88 -3.87
C VAL A 95 -6.35 -6.82 -3.71
N ASN A 96 -6.94 -7.79 -3.01
CA ASN A 96 -8.38 -7.77 -2.71
C ASN A 96 -8.79 -6.63 -1.75
N ARG A 97 -7.83 -6.00 -1.05
CA ARG A 97 -8.08 -4.92 -0.08
C ARG A 97 -7.75 -3.52 -0.62
N SER A 98 -7.12 -3.42 -1.80
CA SER A 98 -6.72 -2.15 -2.41
C SER A 98 -7.80 -1.53 -3.29
N ASP A 99 -9.07 -1.95 -3.17
CA ASP A 99 -10.18 -1.36 -3.90
C ASP A 99 -10.57 0.03 -3.36
N ALA A 100 -11.46 0.71 -4.08
CA ALA A 100 -12.03 1.99 -3.68
C ALA A 100 -13.20 1.86 -2.67
N SER A 101 -13.10 0.96 -1.68
CA SER A 101 -14.13 0.78 -0.66
C SER A 101 -14.36 2.05 0.17
N GLU A 102 -15.57 2.16 0.73
CA GLU A 102 -15.94 3.21 1.68
C GLU A 102 -14.91 3.38 2.81
N LYS A 103 -14.33 2.27 3.28
CA LYS A 103 -13.29 2.28 4.32
C LYS A 103 -12.01 3.00 3.85
N ASN A 104 -11.55 2.69 2.64
CA ASN A 104 -10.34 3.30 2.08
C ASN A 104 -10.57 4.78 1.75
N VAL A 105 -11.74 5.15 1.24
CA VAL A 105 -12.11 6.56 1.02
C VAL A 105 -12.21 7.32 2.33
N ALA A 106 -12.81 6.75 3.38
CA ALA A 106 -12.89 7.39 4.68
C ALA A 106 -11.49 7.59 5.31
N ALA A 107 -10.59 6.61 5.16
CA ALA A 107 -9.21 6.74 5.60
C ALA A 107 -8.46 7.83 4.82
N TYR A 108 -8.66 7.88 3.50
CA TYR A 108 -8.10 8.91 2.63
C TYR A 108 -8.55 10.33 3.02
N LEU A 109 -9.85 10.52 3.26
CA LEU A 109 -10.39 11.81 3.71
C LEU A 109 -9.87 12.22 5.09
N ARG A 110 -9.60 11.26 5.98
CA ARG A 110 -8.95 11.55 7.27
C ARG A 110 -7.51 12.04 7.10
N LEU A 111 -6.77 11.47 6.15
CA LEU A 111 -5.39 11.87 5.87
C LEU A 111 -5.30 13.21 5.13
N TYR A 112 -6.10 13.40 4.07
CA TYR A 112 -5.94 14.51 3.14
C TYR A 112 -7.06 15.55 3.15
N GLY A 113 -8.14 15.33 3.91
CA GLY A 113 -9.31 16.22 3.92
C GLY A 113 -9.00 17.68 4.23
N ARG A 114 -7.96 17.96 5.04
CA ARG A 114 -7.50 19.33 5.33
C ARG A 114 -6.93 20.05 4.10
N HIS A 115 -6.36 19.29 3.17
CA HIS A 115 -5.75 19.77 1.93
C HIS A 115 -6.72 19.75 0.74
N MET A 116 -7.96 19.33 0.95
CA MET A 116 -8.97 19.16 -0.09
C MET A 116 -10.16 20.10 0.09
N ASP A 117 -10.84 20.39 -1.00
CA ASP A 117 -12.23 20.84 -1.01
C ASP A 117 -13.14 19.61 -0.91
N VAL A 118 -13.47 19.22 0.33
CA VAL A 118 -14.27 18.02 0.63
C VAL A 118 -15.67 18.08 -0.02
N PRO A 119 -16.43 19.21 0.03
CA PRO A 119 -17.70 19.32 -0.69
C PRO A 119 -17.58 19.10 -2.21
N ARG A 120 -16.49 19.54 -2.83
CA ARG A 120 -16.23 19.27 -4.26
C ARG A 120 -15.85 17.82 -4.51
N PHE A 121 -15.04 17.23 -3.62
CA PHE A 121 -14.68 15.81 -3.69
C PHE A 121 -15.91 14.92 -3.62
N GLU A 122 -16.80 15.10 -2.64
CA GLU A 122 -17.99 14.25 -2.49
C GLU A 122 -18.91 14.29 -3.71
N ARG A 123 -19.04 15.46 -4.36
CA ARG A 123 -19.79 15.59 -5.62
C ARG A 123 -19.14 14.84 -6.79
N LEU A 124 -17.81 14.85 -6.87
CA LEU A 124 -17.05 14.23 -7.96
C LEU A 124 -16.67 12.77 -7.68
N ARG A 125 -16.84 12.31 -6.43
CA ARG A 125 -16.48 10.97 -5.96
C ARG A 125 -16.95 9.84 -6.88
N PRO A 126 -18.23 9.79 -7.33
CA PRO A 126 -18.71 8.69 -8.20
C PRO A 126 -17.99 8.64 -9.55
N VAL A 127 -17.50 9.78 -10.04
CA VAL A 127 -16.75 9.89 -11.30
C VAL A 127 -15.28 9.51 -11.08
N LEU A 128 -14.66 10.07 -10.03
CA LEU A 128 -13.24 9.83 -9.70
C LEU A 128 -12.92 8.35 -9.48
N LEU A 129 -13.82 7.63 -8.80
CA LEU A 129 -13.66 6.22 -8.46
C LEU A 129 -13.98 5.26 -9.62
N LYS A 130 -14.70 5.71 -10.65
CA LYS A 130 -15.05 4.91 -11.84
C LYS A 130 -14.11 5.11 -13.02
N LEU A 131 -13.34 6.20 -13.04
CA LEU A 131 -12.39 6.45 -14.12
C LEU A 131 -11.30 5.37 -14.11
N PRO A 132 -10.90 4.83 -15.28
CA PRO A 132 -9.75 3.95 -15.36
C PRO A 132 -8.50 4.66 -14.81
N ILE A 133 -7.59 3.90 -14.23
CA ILE A 133 -6.26 4.41 -13.84
C ILE A 133 -5.53 4.73 -15.15
N PRO A 134 -5.08 5.99 -15.36
CA PRO A 134 -4.36 6.37 -16.58
C PRO A 134 -3.02 5.64 -16.71
#